data_AF-A0A5A9F4F4-F1
#
_entry.id   AF-A0A5A9F4F4-F1
#
_cell.length_a   1.000
_cell.length_b   1.000
_cell.length_c   1.000
_cell.angle_alpha   90.00
_cell.angle_beta   90.00
_cell.angle_gamma   90.00
#
_symmetry.space_group_name_H-M   'P 1'
#
loop_
_entity.id
_entity.type
_entity.pdbx_description
1 polymer ?
#
loop_
_entity_poly.entity_id
_entity_poly.type
_entity_poly.pdbx_seq_one_letter_code
_entity_poly.pdbx_strand_id
1 'polypeptide(L)'
;MLTNERAPPVAPADWLLDIAWTDQDLVALCETILLETMAAAVDGRSCQRTRAEAWEWIDSDGEKPFGFRICAKALGADPDELRAMFRDQATKLGLIASHN
;
A
#
# COMPACT_ATOMS: atom_id res chain seq x y z
N MET A 1 28.19 -48.78 -3.16
CA MET A 1 27.91 -47.41 -2.65
C MET A 1 26.87 -46.78 -3.55
N LEU A 2 25.65 -46.58 -3.04
CA LEU A 2 24.61 -45.78 -3.70
C LEU A 2 24.20 -44.74 -2.67
N THR A 3 24.60 -43.49 -2.86
CA THR A 3 24.18 -42.35 -2.05
C THR A 3 22.70 -42.12 -2.34
N ASN A 4 21.87 -42.45 -1.37
CA ASN A 4 20.45 -42.15 -1.41
C ASN A 4 20.31 -40.62 -1.24
N GLU A 5 20.23 -39.90 -2.36
CA GLU A 5 19.90 -38.48 -2.35
C GLU A 5 18.43 -38.35 -1.95
N ARG A 6 18.20 -38.15 -0.65
CA ARG A 6 16.88 -37.85 -0.10
C ARG A 6 16.46 -36.50 -0.66
N ALA A 7 15.66 -36.53 -1.74
CA ALA A 7 14.92 -35.36 -2.19
C ALA A 7 14.19 -34.75 -0.97
N PRO A 8 14.26 -33.42 -0.77
CA PRO A 8 13.50 -32.79 0.30
C PRO A 8 12.02 -33.12 0.10
N PRO A 9 11.25 -33.37 1.18
CA PRO A 9 9.83 -33.62 1.04
C PRO A 9 9.19 -32.41 0.37
N VAL A 10 8.68 -32.60 -0.85
CA VAL A 10 7.82 -31.62 -1.51
C VAL A 10 6.57 -31.53 -0.65
N ALA A 11 6.50 -30.53 0.22
CA ALA A 11 5.28 -30.24 0.94
C ALA A 11 4.18 -29.99 -0.11
N PRO A 12 3.02 -30.65 -0.03
CA PRO A 12 1.94 -30.37 -0.96
C PRO A 12 1.60 -28.88 -0.82
N ALA A 13 1.42 -28.19 -1.95
CA ALA A 13 1.08 -26.77 -2.01
C ALA A 13 -0.33 -26.46 -1.44
N ASP A 14 -0.99 -27.45 -0.83
CA ASP A 14 -2.36 -27.37 -0.30
C ASP A 14 -2.55 -26.30 0.78
N TRP A 15 -1.50 -25.86 1.46
CA TRP A 15 -1.60 -24.78 2.47
C TRP A 15 -1.95 -23.41 1.87
N LEU A 16 -1.84 -23.23 0.55
CA LEU A 16 -2.26 -22.02 -0.17
C LEU A 16 -3.72 -22.05 -0.64
N LEU A 17 -4.37 -23.22 -0.66
CA LEU A 17 -5.68 -23.40 -1.31
C LEU A 17 -6.88 -23.09 -0.41
N ASP A 18 -6.70 -23.02 0.92
CA ASP A 18 -7.82 -22.89 1.87
C ASP A 18 -8.02 -21.47 2.46
N ILE A 19 -7.25 -20.47 2.05
CA ILE A 19 -7.43 -19.09 2.53
C ILE A 19 -8.30 -18.31 1.54
N ALA A 20 -9.62 -18.37 1.75
CA ALA A 20 -10.54 -17.48 1.07
C ALA A 20 -10.45 -16.07 1.68
N TRP A 21 -10.04 -15.10 0.87
CA TRP A 21 -10.07 -13.69 1.26
C TRP A 21 -11.51 -13.19 1.26
N THR A 22 -11.94 -12.60 2.37
CA THR A 22 -13.22 -11.91 2.45
C THR A 22 -13.11 -10.49 1.91
N ASP A 23 -14.24 -9.88 1.58
CA ASP A 23 -14.28 -8.45 1.24
C ASP A 23 -13.76 -7.58 2.39
N GLN A 24 -13.97 -8.00 3.64
CA GLN A 24 -13.43 -7.29 4.81
C GLN A 24 -11.90 -7.37 4.86
N ASP A 25 -11.30 -8.50 4.51
CA ASP A 25 -9.84 -8.64 4.45
C ASP A 25 -9.25 -7.73 3.37
N LEU A 26 -9.94 -7.63 2.22
CA LEU A 26 -9.53 -6.73 1.13
C LEU A 26 -9.64 -5.26 1.55
N VAL A 27 -10.70 -4.87 2.26
CA VAL A 27 -10.86 -3.51 2.79
C VAL A 27 -9.79 -3.20 3.84
N ALA A 28 -9.51 -4.13 4.77
CA ALA A 28 -8.47 -3.96 5.79
C ALA A 28 -7.07 -3.84 5.19
N LEU A 29 -6.79 -4.58 4.11
CA LEU A 29 -5.54 -4.46 3.37
C LEU A 29 -5.47 -3.09 2.66
N CYS A 30 -6.56 -2.63 2.04
CA CYS A 30 -6.61 -1.30 1.44
C CYS A 30 -6.36 -0.18 2.46
N GLU A 31 -6.96 -0.29 3.65
CA GLU A 31 -6.72 0.64 4.77
C GLU A 31 -5.25 0.69 5.15
N THR A 32 -4.64 -0.48 5.37
CA THR A 32 -3.25 -0.60 5.78
C THR A 32 -2.33 0.03 4.74
N ILE A 33 -2.49 -0.32 3.47
CA ILE A 33 -1.67 0.22 2.37
C ILE A 33 -1.83 1.74 2.28
N LEU A 34 -3.06 2.24 2.39
CA LEU A 34 -3.34 3.67 2.32
C LEU A 34 -2.64 4.43 3.44
N LEU A 35 -2.83 4.01 4.69
CA LEU A 35 -2.28 4.67 5.86
C LEU A 35 -0.74 4.61 5.89
N GLU A 36 -0.16 3.43 5.64
CA GLU A 36 1.29 3.25 5.66
C GLU A 36 1.98 4.06 4.55
N THR A 37 1.42 4.05 3.34
CA THR A 37 2.00 4.78 2.21
C THR A 37 1.89 6.30 2.42
N MET A 38 0.75 6.79 2.91
CA MET A 38 0.57 8.21 3.24
C MET A 38 1.52 8.64 4.37
N ALA A 39 1.68 7.83 5.41
CA ALA A 39 2.65 8.10 6.47
C ALA A 39 4.09 8.16 5.91
N ALA A 40 4.45 7.21 5.05
CA ALA A 40 5.77 7.18 4.41
C ALA A 40 6.05 8.42 3.54
N ALA A 41 5.03 8.99 2.89
CA ALA A 41 5.15 10.19 2.06
C ALA A 41 5.62 11.44 2.84
N VAL A 42 5.25 11.52 4.12
CA VAL A 42 5.54 12.66 4.99
C VAL A 42 6.52 12.35 6.13
N ASP A 43 6.91 11.09 6.32
CA ASP A 43 7.89 10.73 7.35
C ASP A 43 9.28 11.27 6.99
N GLY A 44 9.74 12.25 7.77
CA GLY A 44 11.07 12.86 7.62
C GLY A 44 12.24 11.90 7.87
N ARG A 45 11.99 10.72 8.44
CA ARG A 45 13.00 9.67 8.64
C ARG A 45 13.15 8.76 7.43
N SER A 46 12.14 8.73 6.54
CA SER A 46 12.20 7.97 5.30
C SER A 46 13.16 8.61 4.31
N CYS A 47 13.87 7.78 3.55
CA CYS A 47 14.75 8.28 2.50
C CYS A 47 13.95 9.01 1.40
N GLN A 48 14.60 9.94 0.70
CA GLN A 48 13.95 10.75 -0.35
C GLN A 48 13.27 9.88 -1.41
N ARG A 49 13.88 8.75 -1.79
CA ARG A 49 13.30 7.81 -2.76
C ARG A 49 11.97 7.23 -2.28
N THR A 50 11.91 6.71 -1.06
CA THR A 50 10.69 6.14 -0.47
C THR A 50 9.56 7.17 -0.42
N ARG A 51 9.89 8.41 -0.04
CA ARG A 51 8.92 9.51 -0.02
C ARG A 51 8.41 9.84 -1.42
N ALA A 52 9.29 9.86 -2.42
CA ALA A 52 8.93 10.12 -3.80
C ALA A 52 8.02 9.01 -4.37
N GLU A 53 8.34 7.74 -4.13
CA GLU A 53 7.53 6.59 -4.54
C GLU A 53 6.14 6.62 -3.89
N ALA A 54 6.07 7.01 -2.61
CA ALA A 54 4.80 7.17 -1.91
C ALA A 54 3.94 8.30 -2.51
N TRP A 55 4.55 9.45 -2.83
CA TRP A 55 3.85 10.54 -3.52
C TRP A 55 3.42 10.16 -4.94
N GLU A 56 4.25 9.45 -5.70
CA GLU A 56 3.88 8.92 -7.02
C GLU A 56 2.67 7.98 -6.92
N TRP A 57 2.63 7.12 -5.90
CA TRP A 57 1.48 6.26 -5.65
C TRP A 57 0.22 7.06 -5.31
N ILE A 58 0.32 8.09 -4.46
CA ILE A 58 -0.81 8.99 -4.11
C ILE A 58 -1.32 9.74 -5.35
N ASP A 59 -0.42 10.20 -6.21
CA ASP A 59 -0.75 11.00 -7.40
C ASP A 59 -1.22 10.18 -8.59
N SER A 60 -0.98 8.88 -8.57
CA SER A 60 -1.42 7.98 -9.62
C SER A 60 -2.95 7.98 -9.74
N ASP A 61 -3.44 8.34 -10.92
CA ASP A 61 -4.86 8.16 -11.27
C ASP A 61 -5.18 6.75 -11.81
N GLY A 62 -4.18 5.87 -11.87
CA GLY A 62 -4.37 4.49 -12.32
C GLY A 62 -5.22 3.64 -11.37
N GLU A 63 -6.20 2.94 -11.93
CA GLU A 63 -7.07 1.97 -11.22
C GLU A 63 -6.44 0.57 -11.18
N LYS A 64 -5.18 0.49 -10.73
CA LYS A 64 -4.50 -0.79 -10.47
C LYS A 64 -4.94 -1.38 -9.12
N PRO A 65 -4.89 -2.70 -8.93
CA PRO A 65 -5.12 -3.32 -7.62
C PRO A 65 -4.26 -2.63 -6.55
N PHE A 66 -4.89 -2.25 -5.43
CA PHE A 66 -4.26 -1.50 -4.33
C PHE A 66 -3.58 -0.19 -4.75
N GLY A 67 -4.00 0.42 -5.86
CA GLY A 67 -3.69 1.80 -6.18
C GLY A 67 -4.45 2.76 -5.27
N PHE A 68 -3.95 3.99 -5.12
CA PHE A 68 -4.53 5.00 -4.24
C PHE A 68 -6.05 5.17 -4.42
N ARG A 69 -6.52 5.30 -5.68
CA ARG A 69 -7.95 5.44 -5.97
C ARG A 69 -8.77 4.22 -5.54
N ILE A 70 -8.23 3.01 -5.71
CA ILE A 70 -8.91 1.77 -5.31
C ILE A 70 -8.99 1.70 -3.79
N CYS A 71 -7.89 1.96 -3.09
CA CYS A 71 -7.88 1.92 -1.62
C CYS A 71 -8.78 2.98 -0.99
N ALA A 72 -8.79 4.20 -1.54
CA ALA A 72 -9.67 5.28 -1.07
C ALA A 72 -11.15 4.91 -1.24
N LYS A 73 -11.55 4.45 -2.44
CA LYS A 73 -12.92 4.03 -2.74
C LYS A 73 -13.35 2.83 -1.87
N ALA A 74 -12.46 1.87 -1.61
CA ALA A 74 -12.74 0.71 -0.76
C ALA A 74 -13.12 1.11 0.68
N LEU A 75 -12.64 2.26 1.15
CA LEU A 75 -12.96 2.83 2.46
C LEU A 75 -14.11 3.84 2.41
N GLY A 76 -14.78 3.97 1.26
CA GLY A 76 -15.89 4.90 1.06
C GLY A 76 -15.47 6.37 0.91
N ALA A 77 -14.18 6.65 0.70
CA ALA A 77 -13.69 8.01 0.48
C ALA A 77 -13.68 8.37 -1.01
N ASP A 78 -13.92 9.65 -1.32
CA ASP A 78 -13.60 10.19 -2.64
C ASP A 78 -12.07 10.36 -2.76
N PRO A 79 -11.41 9.77 -3.77
CA PRO A 79 -9.95 9.84 -3.89
C PRO A 79 -9.43 11.26 -4.07
N ASP A 80 -10.15 12.11 -4.79
CA ASP A 80 -9.68 13.43 -5.15
C ASP A 80 -9.79 14.37 -3.94
N GLU A 81 -10.88 14.28 -3.18
CA GLU A 81 -11.04 14.96 -1.89
C GLU A 81 -10.01 14.48 -0.86
N LEU A 82 -9.78 13.17 -0.74
CA LEU A 82 -8.80 12.61 0.19
C LEU A 82 -7.38 13.11 -0.12
N ARG A 83 -6.99 13.11 -1.40
CA ARG A 83 -5.69 13.59 -1.87
C ARG A 83 -5.53 15.09 -1.55
N ALA A 84 -6.55 15.89 -1.83
CA ALA A 84 -6.53 17.32 -1.55
C ALA A 84 -6.41 17.61 -0.04
N MET A 85 -7.22 16.94 0.78
CA MET A 85 -7.20 17.08 2.24
C MET A 85 -5.84 16.67 2.82
N PHE A 86 -5.26 15.56 2.37
CA PHE A 86 -3.97 15.10 2.84
C PHE A 86 -2.85 16.09 2.52
N ARG A 87 -2.83 16.63 1.30
CA ARG A 87 -1.85 17.64 0.89
C ARG A 87 -1.97 18.94 1.67
N ASP A 88 -3.20 19.41 1.87
CA ASP A 88 -3.49 20.60 2.66
C ASP A 88 -2.99 20.42 4.10
N GLN A 89 -3.29 19.27 4.71
CA GLN A 89 -2.83 18.96 6.07
C GLN A 89 -1.30 18.84 6.16
N ALA A 90 -0.66 18.15 5.20
CA ALA A 90 0.79 18.02 5.16
C ALA A 90 1.49 19.37 5.00
N THR A 91 0.90 20.29 4.21
CA THR A 91 1.40 21.66 4.03
C THR A 91 1.25 22.48 5.31
N LYS A 92 0.07 22.43 5.96
CA LYS A 92 -0.20 23.11 7.23
C LYS A 92 0.77 22.70 8.34
N LEU A 93 1.16 21.43 8.35
CA LEU A 93 2.13 20.89 9.31
C LEU A 93 3.60 21.14 8.91
N GLY A 94 3.86 21.77 7.77
CA GLY A 94 5.22 22.02 7.26
C GLY A 94 5.97 20.75 6.84
N LEU A 95 5.27 19.65 6.59
CA LEU A 95 5.85 18.35 6.19
C LEU A 95 6.23 18.32 4.70
N ILE A 96 5.54 19.13 3.90
CA ILE A 96 5.84 19.36 2.49
C ILE A 96 5.83 20.87 2.21
N ALA A 97 6.55 21.28 1.16
CA ALA A 97 6.61 22.68 0.77
C ALA A 97 5.26 23.17 0.25
N SER A 98 4.86 24.38 0.65
CA SER A 98 3.75 25.09 0.01
C SER A 98 4.17 25.43 -1.42
N HIS A 99 3.57 24.79 -2.41
CA HIS A 99 3.64 25.29 -3.78
C HIS A 99 2.76 26.54 -3.85
N ASN A 100 3.42 27.70 -3.86
CA ASN A 100 2.82 29.00 -4.12
C ASN A 100 2.61 29.18 -5.62
#